data_AF-A0AAN5CVU0-F1
#
_entry.id   AF-A0AAN5CVU0-F1
#
_cell.length_a   1.000
_cell.length_b   1.000
_cell.length_c   1.000
_cell.angle_alpha   90.00
_cell.angle_beta   90.00
_cell.angle_gamma   90.00
#
_symmetry.space_group_name_H-M   'P 1'
#
loop_
_entity.id
_entity.type
_entity.pdbx_description
1 polymer ?
#
loop_
_entity_poly.entity_id
_entity_poly.type
_entity_poly.pdbx_seq_one_letter_code
_entity_poly.pdbx_strand_id
1 'polypeptide(L)'
;LHALERVICLITERRPSCTIPLLFHKEWTDCTTERRLVLFNDSDRREGYWRIMKLVATPTRILFAGYDIVMGNRVLNKYARNENHIIRLSFRDERGAALWMGDYAPEVQDRIKGILVNGITYAGRTFAWLRSSNSQLRDQGCYMIHVDFKNRSSKRPMPRDIHREMGYFHNLPNIPKMLARLGQVFTQCKTSDTTLFASEVGVAPDFIGGRNVAGKPFVFSDGVG
;
A
#
# COMPACT_ATOMS: atom_id res chain seq x y z
N LEU A 1 -15.48 8.18 -16.20
CA LEU A 1 -14.84 7.94 -14.88
C LEU A 1 -13.56 8.77 -14.69
N HIS A 2 -12.62 8.79 -15.63
CA HIS A 2 -11.37 9.56 -15.48
C HIS A 2 -11.55 11.08 -15.38
N ALA A 3 -12.47 11.67 -16.14
CA ALA A 3 -12.80 13.09 -15.99
C ALA A 3 -13.31 13.40 -14.57
N LEU A 4 -14.12 12.50 -13.99
CA LEU A 4 -14.61 12.64 -12.62
C LEU A 4 -13.48 12.51 -11.60
N GLU A 5 -12.57 11.55 -11.79
CA GLU A 5 -11.37 11.39 -10.96
C GLU A 5 -10.54 12.69 -10.94
N ARG A 6 -10.27 13.27 -12.12
CA ARG A 6 -9.52 14.52 -12.24
C ARG A 6 -10.24 15.70 -11.60
N VAL A 7 -11.54 15.81 -11.82
CA VAL A 7 -12.37 16.84 -11.16
C VAL A 7 -12.29 16.72 -9.64
N ILE A 8 -12.39 15.51 -9.07
CA ILE A 8 -12.27 15.30 -7.62
C ILE A 8 -10.87 15.70 -7.14
N CYS A 9 -9.80 15.29 -7.83
CA CYS A 9 -8.43 15.70 -7.47
C CYS A 9 -8.29 17.23 -7.49
N LEU A 10 -8.79 17.90 -8.53
CA LEU A 10 -8.71 19.36 -8.66
C LEU A 10 -9.47 20.10 -7.56
N ILE A 11 -10.67 19.63 -7.20
CA ILE A 11 -11.45 20.18 -6.07
C ILE A 11 -10.72 19.96 -4.74
N THR A 12 -10.01 18.85 -4.62
CA THR A 12 -9.35 18.45 -3.39
C THR A 12 -8.03 19.21 -3.17
N GLU A 13 -7.26 19.42 -4.24
CA GLU A 13 -5.97 20.10 -4.22
C GLU A 13 -6.09 21.63 -4.26
N ARG A 14 -7.14 22.18 -4.90
CA ARG A 14 -7.32 23.62 -5.12
C ARG A 14 -8.77 24.07 -4.98
N ARG A 15 -8.98 25.38 -4.82
CA ARG A 15 -10.30 25.97 -5.12
C ARG A 15 -10.51 25.94 -6.64
N PRO A 16 -11.60 25.34 -7.15
CA PRO A 16 -11.85 25.29 -8.58
C PRO A 16 -12.00 26.72 -9.13
N SER A 17 -11.38 26.99 -10.28
CA SER A 17 -11.41 28.31 -10.93
C SER A 17 -12.77 28.64 -11.57
N CYS A 18 -13.66 27.66 -11.66
CA CYS A 18 -15.00 27.77 -12.21
C CYS A 18 -15.96 26.82 -11.49
N THR A 19 -17.25 26.84 -11.87
CA THR A 19 -18.26 25.92 -11.32
C THR A 19 -17.92 24.45 -11.64
N ILE A 20 -18.35 23.53 -10.77
CA ILE A 20 -18.10 22.09 -10.94
C ILE A 20 -18.58 21.54 -12.29
N PRO A 21 -19.77 21.91 -12.82
CA PRO A 21 -20.21 21.45 -14.13
C PRO A 21 -19.30 21.92 -15.28
N LEU A 22 -18.83 23.16 -15.24
CA LEU A 22 -17.89 23.70 -16.23
C LEU A 22 -16.53 23.01 -16.14
N LEU A 23 -16.04 22.77 -14.93
CA LEU A 23 -14.79 22.03 -14.70
C LEU A 23 -14.90 20.61 -15.23
N PHE A 24 -16.01 19.93 -14.97
CA PHE A 24 -16.27 18.58 -15.49
C PHE A 24 -16.35 18.57 -17.02
N HIS A 25 -17.05 19.52 -17.63
CA HIS A 25 -17.14 19.61 -19.08
C HIS A 25 -15.77 19.86 -19.74
N LYS A 26 -14.94 20.71 -19.12
CA LYS A 26 -13.57 20.94 -19.56
C LYS A 26 -12.72 19.66 -19.48
N GLU A 27 -12.64 19.04 -18.29
CA GLU A 27 -11.83 17.84 -18.09
C GLU A 27 -12.35 16.66 -18.94
N TRP A 28 -13.66 16.57 -19.19
CA TRP A 28 -14.25 15.59 -20.09
C TRP A 28 -13.78 15.79 -21.53
N THR A 29 -13.87 17.02 -22.04
CA THR A 29 -13.46 17.37 -23.40
C THR A 29 -11.96 17.10 -23.60
N ASP A 30 -11.13 17.48 -22.62
CA ASP A 30 -9.67 17.26 -22.66
C ASP A 30 -9.35 15.75 -22.66
N CYS A 31 -10.02 14.97 -21.80
CA CYS A 31 -9.86 13.51 -21.75
C CYS A 31 -10.22 12.83 -23.08
N THR A 32 -11.23 13.31 -23.78
CA THR A 32 -11.65 12.74 -25.07
C THR A 32 -10.73 13.16 -26.23
N THR A 33 -10.09 14.32 -26.14
CA THR A 33 -9.34 14.91 -27.26
C THR A 33 -7.86 14.51 -27.26
N GLU A 34 -7.22 14.44 -26.09
CA GLU A 34 -5.75 14.30 -26.04
C GLU A 34 -5.22 12.86 -26.03
N ARG A 35 -6.06 11.81 -26.01
CA ARG A 35 -5.63 10.39 -25.85
C ARG A 35 -4.59 10.16 -24.72
N ARG A 36 -4.48 11.07 -23.74
CA ARG A 36 -3.44 11.10 -22.70
C ARG A 36 -3.63 10.06 -21.58
N LEU A 37 -4.50 9.08 -21.75
CA LEU A 37 -4.94 8.21 -20.66
C LEU A 37 -4.20 6.88 -20.70
N VAL A 38 -3.40 6.61 -19.67
CA VAL A 38 -3.05 5.24 -19.28
C VAL A 38 -4.31 4.63 -18.68
N LEU A 39 -5.14 4.03 -19.53
CA LEU A 39 -6.32 3.31 -19.12
C LEU A 39 -5.90 1.97 -18.54
N PHE A 40 -6.11 1.81 -17.22
CA PHE A 40 -5.97 0.49 -16.61
C PHE A 40 -6.95 -0.47 -17.28
N ASN A 41 -6.40 -1.51 -17.89
CA ASN A 41 -7.13 -2.44 -18.73
C ASN A 41 -6.89 -3.89 -18.29
N ASP A 42 -7.55 -4.83 -18.96
CA ASP A 42 -7.41 -6.25 -18.60
C ASP A 42 -6.03 -6.83 -18.95
N SER A 43 -5.27 -6.23 -19.87
CA SER A 43 -3.85 -6.62 -20.06
C SER A 43 -3.00 -6.23 -18.85
N ASP A 44 -3.20 -5.05 -18.26
CA ASP A 44 -2.48 -4.65 -17.04
C ASP A 44 -2.76 -5.62 -15.90
N ARG A 45 -4.02 -6.06 -15.76
CA ARG A 45 -4.40 -7.10 -14.80
C ARG A 45 -3.69 -8.43 -15.06
N ARG A 46 -3.61 -8.87 -16.32
CA ARG A 46 -2.89 -10.09 -16.71
C ARG A 46 -1.39 -10.00 -16.42
N GLU A 47 -0.82 -8.81 -16.59
CA GLU A 47 0.58 -8.52 -16.24
C GLU A 47 0.82 -8.41 -14.73
N GLY A 48 -0.24 -8.51 -13.91
CA GLY A 48 -0.16 -8.49 -12.45
C GLY A 48 -0.17 -7.10 -11.84
N TYR A 49 -0.66 -6.09 -12.56
CA TYR A 49 -0.87 -4.74 -12.02
C TYR A 49 -2.26 -4.58 -11.42
N TRP A 50 -2.34 -3.71 -10.42
CA TRP A 50 -3.58 -3.35 -9.74
C TRP A 50 -3.76 -1.84 -9.73
N ARG A 51 -4.97 -1.39 -10.06
CA ARG A 51 -5.39 0.00 -9.90
C ARG A 51 -5.91 0.22 -8.48
N ILE A 52 -5.19 1.03 -7.69
CA ILE A 52 -5.45 1.24 -6.27
C ILE A 52 -5.72 2.71 -5.99
N MET A 53 -6.80 2.99 -5.26
CA MET A 53 -7.11 4.36 -4.81
C MET A 53 -6.01 4.87 -3.89
N LYS A 54 -5.54 6.09 -4.17
CA LYS A 54 -4.54 6.80 -3.39
C LYS A 54 -5.18 7.94 -2.62
N LEU A 55 -4.96 7.94 -1.32
CA LEU A 55 -5.30 9.04 -0.44
C LEU A 55 -4.03 9.66 0.13
N VAL A 56 -4.08 10.96 0.39
CA VAL A 56 -3.03 11.72 1.07
C VAL A 56 -3.61 12.22 2.39
N ALA A 57 -3.05 11.75 3.50
CA ALA A 57 -3.33 12.32 4.82
C ALA A 57 -2.38 13.48 5.08
N THR A 58 -2.95 14.64 5.31
CA THR A 58 -2.24 15.81 5.85
C THR A 58 -2.60 15.98 7.33
N PRO A 59 -1.91 16.86 8.07
CA PRO A 59 -2.24 17.12 9.47
C PRO A 59 -3.71 17.50 9.68
N THR A 60 -4.32 18.23 8.74
CA THR A 60 -5.70 18.73 8.90
C THR A 60 -6.74 17.91 8.15
N ARG A 61 -6.40 17.25 7.03
CA ARG A 61 -7.38 16.69 6.09
C ARG A 61 -6.91 15.39 5.43
N ILE A 62 -7.84 14.70 4.78
CA ILE A 62 -7.58 13.53 3.95
C ILE A 62 -8.03 13.88 2.54
N LEU A 63 -7.12 13.76 1.58
CA LEU A 63 -7.27 14.19 0.21
C LEU A 63 -7.27 12.97 -0.72
N PHE A 64 -8.19 12.94 -1.68
CA PHE A 64 -8.13 12.00 -2.79
C PHE A 64 -7.10 12.46 -3.82
N ALA A 65 -6.15 11.59 -4.12
CA ALA A 65 -5.04 11.85 -5.03
C ALA A 65 -5.08 10.94 -6.27
N GLY A 66 -6.27 10.50 -6.67
CA GLY A 66 -6.47 9.64 -7.83
C GLY A 66 -6.23 8.16 -7.55
N TYR A 67 -5.95 7.42 -8.61
CA TYR A 67 -5.61 6.00 -8.56
C TYR A 67 -4.20 5.75 -9.10
N ASP A 68 -3.38 5.03 -8.32
CA ASP A 68 -2.08 4.55 -8.77
C ASP A 68 -2.25 3.17 -9.45
N ILE A 69 -1.53 2.93 -10.55
CA ILE A 69 -1.32 1.58 -11.09
C ILE A 69 -0.06 1.03 -10.43
N VAL A 70 -0.20 0.00 -9.61
CA VAL A 70 0.92 -0.60 -8.87
C VAL A 70 1.09 -2.06 -9.26
N MET A 71 2.34 -2.51 -9.34
CA MET A 71 2.62 -3.94 -9.47
C MET A 71 2.08 -4.68 -8.24
N GLY A 72 1.53 -5.86 -8.47
CA GLY A 72 1.03 -6.76 -7.45
C GLY A 72 2.10 -7.16 -6.44
N ASN A 73 1.60 -7.61 -5.29
CA ASN A 73 2.38 -8.29 -4.27
C ASN A 73 1.51 -9.41 -3.70
N ARG A 74 2.07 -10.25 -2.82
CA ARG A 74 1.37 -11.41 -2.26
C ARG A 74 0.01 -11.06 -1.63
N VAL A 75 -0.09 -9.89 -1.01
CA VAL A 75 -1.32 -9.40 -0.36
C VAL A 75 -2.28 -8.80 -1.38
N LEU A 76 -1.82 -7.93 -2.27
CA LEU A 76 -2.65 -7.31 -3.31
C LEU A 76 -3.24 -8.35 -4.27
N ASN A 77 -2.43 -9.32 -4.71
CA ASN A 77 -2.86 -10.37 -5.64
C ASN A 77 -4.02 -11.21 -5.07
N LYS A 78 -4.11 -11.30 -3.74
CA LYS A 78 -5.16 -12.06 -3.05
C LYS A 78 -6.37 -11.20 -2.66
N TYR A 79 -6.12 -10.00 -2.13
CA TYR A 79 -7.14 -9.18 -1.47
C TYR A 79 -7.61 -7.97 -2.28
N ALA A 80 -6.88 -7.56 -3.32
CA ALA A 80 -7.25 -6.44 -4.19
C ALA A 80 -8.18 -6.81 -5.37
N ARG A 81 -8.64 -8.08 -5.43
CA ARG A 81 -9.54 -8.59 -6.48
C ARG A 81 -10.83 -7.77 -6.66
N ASN A 82 -11.33 -7.20 -5.56
CA ASN A 82 -12.44 -6.26 -5.61
C ASN A 82 -11.89 -4.84 -5.53
N GLU A 83 -12.20 -4.03 -6.54
CA GLU A 83 -11.79 -2.62 -6.61
C GLU A 83 -12.17 -1.89 -5.31
N ASN A 84 -11.20 -1.18 -4.72
CA ASN A 84 -11.35 -0.36 -3.50
C ASN A 84 -11.48 -1.12 -2.17
N HIS A 85 -11.02 -2.37 -2.09
CA HIS A 85 -10.82 -3.04 -0.80
C HIS A 85 -9.51 -2.64 -0.13
N ILE A 86 -8.45 -2.43 -0.91
CA ILE A 86 -7.18 -1.93 -0.43
C ILE A 86 -6.96 -0.55 -1.05
N ILE A 87 -6.43 0.36 -0.24
CA ILE A 87 -6.09 1.72 -0.64
C ILE A 87 -4.65 2.00 -0.24
N ARG A 88 -4.00 2.93 -0.94
CA ARG A 88 -2.72 3.49 -0.53
C ARG A 88 -2.97 4.80 0.19
N LEU A 89 -2.39 4.94 1.37
CA LEU A 89 -2.38 6.19 2.12
C LEU A 89 -0.95 6.70 2.18
N SER A 90 -0.71 7.98 1.88
CA SER A 90 0.57 8.65 2.11
C SER A 90 0.40 9.84 3.03
N PHE A 91 1.35 10.04 3.93
CA PHE A 91 1.39 11.19 4.81
C PHE A 91 2.21 12.31 4.19
N ARG A 92 1.65 13.51 4.11
CA ARG A 92 2.28 14.71 3.52
C ARG A 92 1.94 15.94 4.34
N ASP A 93 2.71 17.01 4.20
CA ASP A 93 2.30 18.31 4.74
C ASP A 93 1.14 18.91 3.92
N GLU A 94 0.64 20.08 4.33
CA GLU A 94 -0.45 20.76 3.62
C GLU A 94 -0.07 21.26 2.22
N ARG A 95 1.23 21.33 1.91
CA ARG A 95 1.77 21.73 0.60
C ARG A 95 2.11 20.52 -0.27
N GLY A 96 1.90 19.30 0.22
CA GLY A 96 2.21 18.04 -0.46
C GLY A 96 3.66 17.56 -0.31
N ALA A 97 4.49 18.24 0.49
CA ALA A 97 5.85 17.82 0.76
C ALA A 97 5.91 16.64 1.74
N ALA A 98 7.06 15.97 1.79
CA ALA A 98 7.31 14.92 2.78
C ALA A 98 7.31 15.51 4.19
N LEU A 99 6.79 14.74 5.14
CA LEU A 99 6.79 15.13 6.54
C LEU A 99 8.22 15.08 7.11
N TRP A 100 8.82 16.21 7.46
CA TRP A 100 10.08 16.26 8.22
C TRP A 100 9.89 16.07 9.73
N MET A 101 10.34 14.93 10.25
CA MET A 101 10.19 14.54 11.67
C MET A 101 10.76 15.53 12.70
N GLY A 102 11.67 16.43 12.31
CA GLY A 102 12.34 17.36 13.22
C GLY A 102 11.49 18.52 13.74
N ASP A 103 10.46 18.93 12.99
CA ASP A 103 9.74 20.19 13.22
C ASP A 103 8.25 20.02 13.55
N TYR A 104 7.76 18.78 13.74
CA TYR A 104 6.33 18.59 13.97
C TYR A 104 5.94 18.66 15.43
N ALA A 105 4.99 19.55 15.67
CA ALA A 105 4.26 19.64 16.91
C ALA A 105 3.59 18.28 17.26
N PRO A 106 3.50 17.93 18.56
CA PRO A 106 2.93 16.67 19.04
C PRO A 106 1.58 16.29 18.39
N GLU A 107 0.77 17.27 18.04
CA GLU A 107 -0.55 17.13 17.41
C GLU A 107 -0.48 16.41 16.07
N VAL A 108 0.60 16.62 15.29
CA VAL A 108 0.79 15.90 14.01
C VAL A 108 1.10 14.43 14.26
N GLN A 109 1.92 14.14 15.28
CA GLN A 109 2.24 12.77 15.66
C GLN A 109 0.98 12.04 16.16
N ASP A 110 0.18 12.71 17.00
CA ASP A 110 -1.08 12.19 17.50
C ASP A 110 -2.09 11.96 16.37
N ARG A 111 -2.14 12.86 15.38
CA ARG A 111 -2.97 12.66 14.19
C ARG A 111 -2.55 11.42 13.39
N ILE A 112 -1.27 11.26 13.11
CA ILE A 112 -0.74 10.09 12.37
C ILE A 112 -1.01 8.81 13.16
N LYS A 113 -0.73 8.82 14.47
CA LYS A 113 -1.00 7.70 15.37
C LYS A 113 -2.48 7.35 15.39
N GLY A 114 -3.35 8.36 15.49
CA GLY A 114 -4.81 8.19 15.43
C GLY A 114 -5.26 7.52 14.14
N ILE A 115 -4.71 7.94 13.00
CA ILE A 115 -4.97 7.33 11.68
C ILE A 115 -4.51 5.86 11.65
N LEU A 116 -3.31 5.56 12.16
CA LEU A 116 -2.76 4.21 12.13
C LEU A 116 -3.49 3.25 13.09
N VAL A 117 -3.94 3.75 14.25
CA VAL A 117 -4.62 2.94 15.29
C VAL A 117 -6.10 2.78 14.98
N ASN A 118 -6.81 3.87 14.69
CA ASN A 118 -8.27 3.86 14.50
C ASN A 118 -8.68 3.62 13.05
N GLY A 119 -7.74 3.78 12.11
CA GLY A 119 -8.04 3.80 10.68
C GLY A 119 -8.61 5.14 10.22
N ILE A 120 -9.13 5.15 9.00
CA ILE A 120 -9.75 6.32 8.38
C ILE A 120 -11.11 5.95 7.80
N THR A 121 -12.05 6.89 7.77
CA THR A 121 -13.31 6.73 7.03
C THR A 121 -13.29 7.65 5.82
N TYR A 122 -13.49 7.06 4.64
CA TYR A 122 -13.53 7.78 3.38
C TYR A 122 -14.66 7.25 2.51
N ALA A 123 -15.48 8.14 1.95
CA ALA A 123 -16.64 7.81 1.11
C ALA A 123 -17.55 6.70 1.73
N GLY A 124 -17.83 6.79 3.03
CA GLY A 124 -18.69 5.85 3.74
C GLY A 124 -18.07 4.48 4.06
N ARG A 125 -16.77 4.29 3.78
CA ARG A 125 -16.04 3.05 4.07
C ARG A 125 -14.93 3.30 5.08
N THR A 126 -14.72 2.36 5.99
CA THR A 126 -13.67 2.45 7.00
C THR A 126 -12.48 1.60 6.61
N PHE A 127 -11.29 2.18 6.61
CA PHE A 127 -10.05 1.53 6.24
C PHE A 127 -9.13 1.44 7.46
N ALA A 128 -8.73 0.23 7.84
CA ALA A 128 -7.77 0.00 8.91
C ALA A 128 -6.36 -0.15 8.34
N TRP A 129 -5.36 0.22 9.14
CA TRP A 129 -3.96 0.05 8.77
C TRP A 129 -3.65 -1.43 8.54
N LEU A 130 -3.03 -1.71 7.38
CA LEU A 130 -2.63 -3.04 7.00
C LEU A 130 -1.12 -3.20 7.17
N ARG A 131 -0.32 -2.45 6.39
CA ARG A 131 1.14 -2.48 6.45
C ARG A 131 1.73 -1.42 5.52
N SER A 132 3.00 -1.09 5.72
CA SER A 132 3.83 -0.40 4.73
C SER A 132 4.86 -1.35 4.12
N SER A 133 5.02 -1.33 2.79
CA SER A 133 6.20 -1.93 2.15
C SER A 133 7.45 -1.09 2.46
N ASN A 134 8.65 -1.62 2.20
CA ASN A 134 9.89 -0.86 2.43
C ASN A 134 9.96 0.43 1.60
N SER A 135 9.49 0.41 0.34
CA SER A 135 9.41 1.62 -0.49
C SER A 135 8.38 2.60 0.07
N GLN A 136 7.22 2.11 0.50
CA GLN A 136 6.21 2.95 1.12
C GLN A 136 6.68 3.55 2.43
N LEU A 137 7.44 2.84 3.27
CA LEU A 137 8.00 3.42 4.49
C LEU A 137 8.89 4.62 4.19
N ARG A 138 9.74 4.54 3.15
CA ARG A 138 10.58 5.66 2.69
C ARG A 138 9.73 6.83 2.17
N ASP A 139 8.64 6.53 1.49
CA ASP A 139 7.70 7.52 0.95
C ASP A 139 6.62 7.96 1.96
N GLN A 140 6.74 7.56 3.24
CA GLN A 140 5.77 7.85 4.30
C GLN A 140 4.35 7.40 3.94
N GLY A 141 4.23 6.20 3.40
CA GLY A 141 2.98 5.60 2.98
C GLY A 141 2.71 4.25 3.64
N CYS A 142 1.48 3.80 3.47
CA CYS A 142 1.02 2.50 3.90
C CYS A 142 -0.15 2.03 3.01
N TYR A 143 -0.39 0.73 3.03
CA TYR A 143 -1.65 0.15 2.60
C TYR A 143 -2.63 0.14 3.77
N MET A 144 -3.88 0.46 3.47
CA MET A 144 -5.01 0.33 4.37
C MET A 144 -6.04 -0.61 3.72
N ILE A 145 -6.77 -1.38 4.51
CA ILE A 145 -7.80 -2.31 4.05
C ILE A 145 -9.17 -1.95 4.57
N HIS A 146 -10.17 -2.06 3.73
CA HIS A 146 -11.56 -1.85 4.08
C HIS A 146 -12.04 -2.93 5.07
N VAL A 147 -12.45 -2.47 6.25
CA VAL A 147 -12.97 -3.28 7.34
C VAL A 147 -14.39 -2.86 7.68
N ASP A 148 -15.18 -3.79 8.19
CA ASP A 148 -16.49 -3.50 8.77
C ASP A 148 -16.45 -3.81 10.27
N PHE A 149 -16.23 -2.77 11.07
CA PHE A 149 -16.18 -2.91 12.53
C PHE A 149 -17.57 -3.15 13.15
N LYS A 150 -18.65 -2.79 12.45
CA LYS A 150 -20.01 -2.87 12.98
C LYS A 150 -20.59 -4.27 12.83
N ASN A 151 -20.20 -4.99 11.78
CA ASN A 151 -20.66 -6.34 11.53
C ASN A 151 -19.52 -7.36 11.67
N ARG A 152 -19.38 -7.93 12.88
CA ARG A 152 -18.42 -9.02 13.15
C ARG A 152 -18.74 -10.31 12.39
N SER A 153 -19.95 -10.47 11.88
CA SER A 153 -20.34 -11.57 10.98
C SER A 153 -20.02 -11.27 9.51
N SER A 154 -19.49 -10.07 9.20
CA SER A 154 -19.04 -9.78 7.85
C SER A 154 -17.88 -10.71 7.48
N LYS A 155 -17.89 -11.25 6.27
CA LYS A 155 -16.79 -12.06 5.72
C LYS A 155 -15.54 -11.23 5.37
N ARG A 156 -15.43 -9.99 5.88
CA ARG A 156 -14.31 -9.09 5.56
C ARG A 156 -13.11 -9.43 6.46
N PRO A 157 -11.93 -9.68 5.88
CA PRO A 157 -10.74 -9.98 6.66
C PRO A 157 -10.28 -8.75 7.45
N MET A 158 -9.97 -8.93 8.74
CA MET A 158 -9.27 -7.89 9.50
C MET A 158 -7.77 -7.94 9.18
N PRO A 159 -7.02 -6.83 9.38
CA PRO A 159 -5.57 -6.82 9.19
C PRO A 159 -4.84 -7.98 9.88
N ARG A 160 -5.27 -8.33 11.10
CA ARG A 160 -4.71 -9.44 11.88
C ARG A 160 -4.88 -10.80 11.20
N ASP A 161 -6.03 -11.02 10.55
CA ASP A 161 -6.32 -12.29 9.88
C ASP A 161 -5.43 -12.43 8.64
N ILE A 162 -5.24 -11.33 7.91
CA ILE A 162 -4.31 -11.27 6.78
C ILE A 162 -2.88 -11.53 7.26
N HIS A 163 -2.43 -10.87 8.33
CA HIS A 163 -1.08 -11.10 8.85
C HIS A 163 -0.87 -12.56 9.28
N ARG A 164 -1.86 -13.18 9.92
CA ARG A 164 -1.79 -14.60 10.31
C ARG A 164 -1.69 -15.53 9.09
N GLU A 165 -2.42 -15.22 8.03
CA GLU A 165 -2.39 -16.01 6.81
C GLU A 165 -1.07 -15.86 6.03
N MET A 166 -0.42 -14.70 6.16
CA MET A 166 0.82 -14.40 5.43
C MET A 166 2.06 -15.08 6.02
N GLY A 167 1.99 -15.56 7.27
CA GLY A 167 3.07 -16.32 7.90
C GLY A 167 3.01 -16.35 9.42
N TYR A 168 3.96 -17.08 10.01
CA TYR A 168 4.10 -17.23 11.46
C TYR A 168 5.03 -16.15 12.04
N PHE A 169 4.44 -15.05 12.52
CA PHE A 169 5.19 -13.90 13.06
C PHE A 169 5.28 -13.86 14.58
N HIS A 170 4.56 -14.72 15.29
CA HIS A 170 4.42 -14.69 16.76
C HIS A 170 5.69 -15.10 17.52
N ASN A 171 6.60 -15.85 16.89
CA ASN A 171 7.85 -16.32 17.52
C ASN A 171 9.04 -15.38 17.28
N LEU A 172 8.82 -14.21 16.67
CA LEU A 172 9.91 -13.27 16.38
C LEU A 172 10.26 -12.46 17.64
N PRO A 173 11.56 -12.31 17.96
CA PRO A 173 12.00 -11.82 19.27
C PRO A 173 11.79 -10.32 19.47
N ASN A 174 11.61 -9.54 18.39
CA ASN A 174 11.43 -8.10 18.50
C ASN A 174 10.51 -7.56 17.40
N ILE A 175 9.85 -6.44 17.73
CA ILE A 175 8.88 -5.77 16.85
C ILE A 175 9.53 -5.30 15.54
N PRO A 176 10.71 -4.66 15.51
CA PRO A 176 11.32 -4.22 14.25
C PRO A 176 11.57 -5.36 13.26
N LYS A 177 12.07 -6.52 13.73
CA LYS A 177 12.30 -7.71 12.91
C LYS A 177 10.99 -8.33 12.44
N MET A 178 9.98 -8.38 13.31
CA MET A 178 8.63 -8.79 12.94
C MET A 178 8.06 -7.93 11.81
N LEU A 179 8.14 -6.61 11.96
CA LEU A 179 7.70 -5.63 10.98
C LEU A 179 8.49 -5.75 9.66
N ALA A 180 9.80 -5.96 9.71
CA ALA A 180 10.62 -6.16 8.53
C ALA A 180 10.21 -7.43 7.75
N ARG A 181 9.96 -8.55 8.44
CA ARG A 181 9.49 -9.81 7.81
C ARG A 181 8.08 -9.69 7.25
N LEU A 182 7.16 -9.05 7.99
CA LEU A 182 5.83 -8.71 7.48
C LEU A 182 5.91 -7.80 6.24
N GLY A 183 6.91 -6.93 6.15
CA GLY A 183 7.11 -6.07 4.98
C GLY A 183 7.40 -6.85 3.69
N GLN A 184 7.99 -8.05 3.79
CA GLN A 184 8.39 -8.85 2.63
C GLN A 184 7.19 -9.29 1.79
N VAL A 185 6.03 -9.54 2.41
CA VAL A 185 4.81 -9.93 1.66
C VAL A 185 4.18 -8.78 0.88
N PHE A 186 4.62 -7.54 1.12
CA PHE A 186 4.22 -6.34 0.39
C PHE A 186 5.25 -5.88 -0.65
N THR A 187 6.34 -6.64 -0.83
CA THR A 187 7.30 -6.42 -1.92
C THR A 187 6.63 -6.73 -3.26
N GLN A 188 6.85 -5.87 -4.25
CA GLN A 188 6.32 -6.05 -5.59
C GLN A 188 6.86 -7.36 -6.18
N CYS A 189 5.96 -8.18 -6.71
CA CYS A 189 6.31 -9.44 -7.35
C CYS A 189 5.29 -9.78 -8.44
N LYS A 190 5.78 -10.27 -9.58
CA LYS A 190 4.94 -10.93 -10.58
C LYS A 190 4.68 -12.36 -10.13
N THR A 191 3.44 -12.81 -10.23
CA THR A 191 3.08 -14.20 -9.95
C THR A 191 3.69 -15.09 -11.04
N SER A 192 4.35 -16.18 -10.64
CA SER A 192 4.81 -17.20 -11.59
C SER A 192 3.62 -18.05 -12.07
N ASP A 193 3.67 -18.52 -13.30
CA ASP A 193 2.70 -19.48 -13.84
C ASP A 193 2.90 -20.89 -13.27
N THR A 194 4.08 -21.16 -12.68
CA THR A 194 4.41 -22.43 -12.06
C THR A 194 4.03 -22.44 -10.58
N THR A 195 3.22 -23.42 -10.17
CA THR A 195 2.97 -23.71 -8.76
C THR A 195 3.92 -24.80 -8.31
N LEU A 196 4.69 -24.53 -7.24
CA LEU A 196 5.54 -25.53 -6.60
C LEU A 196 4.77 -26.26 -5.50
N PHE A 197 4.84 -27.58 -5.50
CA PHE A 197 4.33 -28.43 -4.43
C PHE A 197 5.34 -28.56 -3.31
N ALA A 198 4.88 -28.89 -2.10
CA ALA A 198 5.77 -29.06 -0.94
C ALA A 198 6.85 -30.14 -1.18
N SER A 199 6.54 -31.15 -2.00
CA SER A 199 7.50 -32.20 -2.40
C SER A 199 8.62 -31.71 -3.31
N GLU A 200 8.46 -30.55 -3.94
CA GLU A 200 9.44 -29.94 -4.85
C GLU A 200 10.31 -28.90 -4.13
N VAL A 201 10.02 -28.59 -2.86
CA VAL A 201 10.73 -27.60 -2.05
C VAL A 201 11.56 -28.30 -1.00
N GLY A 202 12.89 -28.23 -1.15
CA GLY A 202 13.86 -28.72 -0.18
C GLY A 202 14.34 -27.63 0.77
N VAL A 203 14.76 -28.01 1.98
CA VAL A 203 15.52 -27.15 2.89
C VAL A 203 16.92 -27.73 3.01
N ALA A 204 17.93 -26.97 2.61
CA ALA A 204 19.32 -27.35 2.71
C ALA A 204 20.03 -26.51 3.79
N PRO A 205 21.06 -27.06 4.47
CA PRO A 205 21.90 -26.30 5.37
C PRO A 205 22.76 -25.30 4.59
N ASP A 206 23.08 -24.17 5.23
CA ASP A 206 23.97 -23.17 4.63
C ASP A 206 25.39 -23.72 4.39
N PHE A 207 26.03 -23.25 3.32
CA PHE A 207 27.44 -23.53 3.06
C PHE A 207 28.32 -22.64 3.93
N ILE A 208 28.85 -23.22 5.01
CA ILE A 208 29.67 -22.54 6.01
C ILE A 208 31.12 -22.98 5.87
N GLY A 209 32.06 -22.03 5.85
CA GLY A 209 33.49 -22.34 5.78
C GLY A 209 34.39 -21.15 6.03
N GLY A 210 35.69 -21.40 6.14
CA GLY A 210 36.70 -20.38 6.47
C GLY A 210 36.42 -19.68 7.81
N ARG A 211 37.28 -18.73 8.18
CA ARG A 211 37.06 -17.83 9.33
C ARG A 211 37.62 -16.45 9.02
N ASN A 212 36.95 -15.41 9.49
CA ASN A 212 37.50 -14.07 9.45
C ASN A 212 38.63 -13.91 10.49
N VAL A 213 39.27 -12.74 10.49
CA VAL A 213 40.36 -12.40 11.44
C VAL A 213 39.91 -12.49 12.91
N ALA A 214 38.61 -12.38 13.18
CA ALA A 214 37.99 -12.52 14.50
C ALA A 214 37.51 -13.97 14.81
N GLY A 215 37.84 -14.95 13.96
CA GLY A 215 37.50 -16.36 14.17
C GLY A 215 36.04 -16.75 13.86
N LYS A 216 35.21 -15.81 13.38
CA LYS A 216 33.81 -16.06 12.99
C LYS A 216 33.76 -16.73 11.61
N PRO A 217 33.00 -17.84 11.45
CA PRO A 217 32.90 -18.53 10.17
C PRO A 217 32.14 -17.70 9.14
N PHE A 218 32.48 -17.88 7.85
CA PHE A 218 31.73 -17.26 6.75
C PHE A 218 30.55 -18.14 6.35
N VAL A 219 29.45 -17.49 5.98
CA VAL A 219 28.26 -18.13 5.40
C VAL A 219 28.23 -17.75 3.93
N PHE A 220 28.62 -18.67 3.05
CA PHE A 220 28.78 -18.40 1.62
C PHE A 220 27.46 -18.50 0.86
N SER A 221 26.46 -19.18 1.41
CA SER A 221 25.11 -19.31 0.83
C SER A 221 24.10 -18.30 1.36
N ASP A 222 24.53 -17.25 2.07
CA ASP A 222 23.61 -16.28 2.68
C ASP A 222 22.76 -15.58 1.60
N GLY A 223 21.48 -15.95 1.54
CA GLY A 223 20.50 -15.40 0.61
C GLY A 223 20.43 -16.07 -0.77
N VAL A 224 21.07 -17.23 -0.97
CA VAL A 224 21.03 -17.98 -2.24
C VAL A 224 20.63 -19.45 -2.01
N GLY A 225 19.91 -20.04 -2.97
CA GLY A 225 19.42 -21.42 -2.93
C GLY A 225 18.82 -21.87 -4.25
#